data_AF-A0A928QF31-F1
#
_entry.id   AF-A0A928QF31-F1
#
_cell.length_a   1.000
_cell.length_b   1.000
_cell.length_c   1.000
_cell.angle_alpha   90.00
_cell.angle_beta   90.00
_cell.angle_gamma   90.00
#
_symmetry.space_group_name_H-M   'P 1'
#
loop_
_entity.id
_entity.type
_entity.pdbx_description
1 polymer ?
#
loop_
_entity_poly.entity_id
_entity_poly.type
_entity_poly.pdbx_seq_one_letter_code
_entity_poly.pdbx_strand_id
1 'polypeptide(L)' 'PSILITRTEKYTLPMMVNLLRGDMYKAEYGCIYLGLLLTVLPLLVMYFILSKYIIAGVALGGVKG' A
#
# COMPACT_ATOMS: atom_id res chain seq x y z
N PRO A 1 -33.42 6.16 -15.95
CA PRO A 1 -33.53 7.42 -16.71
C PRO A 1 -32.24 8.24 -16.58
N SER A 2 -31.36 8.07 -17.56
CA SER A 2 -30.24 8.97 -17.84
C SER A 2 -30.80 10.38 -18.05
N ILE A 3 -30.46 11.32 -17.17
CA ILE A 3 -30.45 12.80 -17.32
C ILE A 3 -30.14 13.35 -15.91
N LEU A 4 -28.91 13.17 -15.42
CA LEU A 4 -28.33 14.07 -14.42
C LEU A 4 -26.83 14.21 -14.69
N ILE A 5 -26.58 14.90 -15.80
CA ILE A 5 -25.41 15.78 -16.03
C ILE A 5 -24.06 15.08 -16.26
N THR A 6 -23.89 14.74 -17.53
CA THR A 6 -22.66 14.67 -18.33
C THR A 6 -21.89 16.01 -18.42
N ARG A 7 -21.85 16.83 -17.35
CA ARG A 7 -21.06 18.07 -17.29
C ARG A 7 -20.23 18.11 -16.02
N THR A 8 -18.93 17.93 -16.18
CA THR A 8 -17.88 18.04 -15.15
C THR A 8 -17.84 19.41 -14.45
N GLU A 9 -18.46 20.42 -15.06
CA GLU A 9 -18.36 21.83 -14.68
C GLU A 9 -19.30 22.25 -13.52
N LYS A 10 -20.25 21.39 -13.12
CA LYS A 10 -21.18 21.63 -11.99
C LYS A 10 -20.96 20.70 -10.80
N TYR A 11 -19.80 20.06 -10.70
CA TYR A 11 -19.45 19.36 -9.48
C TYR A 11 -19.24 20.37 -8.36
N THR A 12 -20.23 20.46 -7.48
CA THR A 12 -20.03 21.17 -6.22
C THR A 12 -19.01 20.42 -5.38
N LEU A 13 -18.28 21.14 -4.53
CA LEU A 13 -17.28 20.59 -3.60
C LEU A 13 -17.75 19.28 -2.90
N PRO A 14 -18.99 19.20 -2.36
CA PRO A 14 -19.48 17.94 -1.76
C PRO A 14 -19.76 16.81 -2.77
N MET A 15 -20.11 17.13 -4.03
CA MET A 15 -20.38 16.12 -5.06
C MET A 15 -19.07 15.49 -5.57
N MET A 16 -18.02 16.29 -5.74
CA MET A 16 -16.67 15.80 -6.09
C MET A 16 -16.07 14.91 -4.99
N VAL A 17 -16.25 15.28 -3.72
CA VAL A 17 -15.81 14.45 -2.57
C VAL A 17 -16.59 13.13 -2.52
N ASN A 18 -17.87 13.11 -2.89
CA ASN A 18 -18.66 11.88 -2.95
C ASN A 18 -18.23 10.94 -4.09
N LEU A 19 -17.86 11.48 -5.26
CA LEU A 19 -17.32 10.67 -6.36
C LEU A 19 -15.94 10.10 -6.02
N LEU A 20 -15.06 10.89 -5.42
CA LEU A 20 -13.76 10.41 -4.92
C LEU A 20 -13.95 9.31 -3.88
N ARG A 21 -14.88 9.49 -2.91
CA ARG A 21 -15.21 8.42 -1.96
C ARG A 21 -15.77 7.18 -2.66
N GLY A 22 -16.61 7.34 -3.68
CA GLY A 22 -17.18 6.24 -4.47
C GLY A 22 -16.14 5.42 -5.25
N ASP A 23 -15.15 6.08 -5.86
CA ASP A 23 -14.02 5.42 -6.55
C ASP A 23 -12.99 4.85 -5.58
N MET A 24 -12.84 5.44 -4.38
CA MET A 24 -11.98 4.91 -3.32
C MET A 24 -12.43 3.54 -2.79
N TYR A 25 -13.67 3.12 -3.05
CA TYR A 25 -14.16 1.78 -2.68
C TYR A 25 -13.77 0.67 -3.66
N LYS A 26 -13.20 1.01 -4.82
CA LYS A 26 -12.36 0.05 -5.57
C LYS A 26 -10.97 0.04 -4.95
N ALA A 27 -10.92 -0.25 -3.65
CA ALA A 27 -9.73 -0.78 -3.04
C ALA A 27 -9.53 -2.15 -3.67
N GLU A 28 -8.86 -2.19 -4.81
CA GLU A 28 -8.38 -3.40 -5.44
C GLU A 28 -7.42 -4.05 -4.45
N TYR A 29 -7.95 -4.89 -3.57
CA TYR A 29 -7.17 -5.59 -2.55
C TYR A 29 -5.99 -6.32 -3.21
N GLY A 30 -6.16 -6.78 -4.46
CA GLY A 30 -5.06 -7.30 -5.29
C GLY A 30 -3.90 -6.31 -5.46
N CYS A 31 -4.17 -5.05 -5.84
CA CYS A 31 -3.13 -4.02 -5.96
C CYS A 31 -2.50 -3.67 -4.61
N ILE A 32 -3.28 -3.65 -3.53
CA ILE A 32 -2.79 -3.38 -2.17
C ILE A 32 -1.85 -4.51 -1.71
N TYR A 33 -2.24 -5.77 -1.89
CA TYR A 33 -1.40 -6.92 -1.54
C TYR A 33 -0.17 -7.06 -2.44
N LEU A 34 -0.27 -6.69 -3.72
CA LEU A 34 0.87 -6.64 -4.64
C LEU A 34 1.87 -5.55 -4.21
N GLY A 35 1.39 -4.38 -3.81
CA GLY A 35 2.22 -3.31 -3.24
C GLY A 35 2.92 -3.72 -1.93
N LEU A 36 2.20 -4.42 -1.05
CA LEU A 36 2.77 -5.01 0.17
C LEU A 36 3.86 -6.03 -0.17
N LEU A 37 3.61 -6.94 -1.11
CA LEU A 37 4.59 -7.93 -1.53
C LEU A 37 5.82 -7.27 -2.16
N LEU A 38 5.65 -6.28 -3.03
CA LEU A 38 6.73 -5.48 -3.61
C LEU A 38 7.58 -4.76 -2.55
N THR A 39 6.98 -4.40 -1.42
CA THR A 39 7.70 -3.78 -0.29
C THR A 39 8.48 -4.80 0.54
N VAL A 40 7.92 -5.99 0.75
CA VAL A 40 8.56 -7.07 1.52
C VAL A 40 9.68 -7.78 0.74
N LEU A 41 9.56 -7.85 -0.59
CA LEU A 41 10.54 -8.51 -1.47
C LEU A 41 11.97 -7.95 -1.33
N PRO A 42 12.23 -6.63 -1.41
CA PRO A 42 13.58 -6.08 -1.22
C PRO A 42 14.13 -6.28 0.19
N LEU A 43 13.26 -6.30 1.22
CA LEU A 43 13.66 -6.66 2.59
C LEU A 43 14.16 -8.10 2.67
N LEU A 44 13.46 -9.04 2.01
CA LEU A 44 13.90 -10.43 1.94
C LEU A 44 15.22 -10.56 1.17
N VAL A 45 15.39 -9.85 0.05
CA VAL A 45 16.65 -9.86 -0.71
C VAL A 45 17.82 -9.35 0.14
N MET A 46 17.64 -8.22 0.84
CA MET A 46 18.64 -7.71 1.78
C MET A 46 18.92 -8.70 2.90
N TYR A 47 17.87 -9.34 3.44
CA TYR A 47 18.03 -10.40 4.42
C TYR A 47 18.84 -11.56 3.89
N PHE A 48 18.65 -12.03 2.65
CA PHE A 48 19.45 -13.14 2.11
C PHE A 48 20.93 -12.76 1.99
N ILE A 49 21.24 -11.57 1.47
CA ILE A 49 22.62 -11.10 1.27
C ILE A 49 23.32 -10.90 2.62
N LEU A 50 22.64 -10.30 3.60
CA LEU A 50 23.20 -10.00 4.91
C LEU A 50 22.88 -11.05 5.96
N SER A 51 22.21 -12.16 5.59
CA SER A 51 21.67 -13.18 6.52
C SER A 51 22.70 -13.60 7.54
N LYS A 52 23.92 -13.90 7.10
CA LYS A 52 25.04 -14.28 7.97
C LYS A 52 25.43 -13.18 8.98
N TYR A 53 25.43 -11.91 8.58
CA TYR A 53 25.82 -10.78 9.43
C TYR A 53 24.70 -10.35 10.38
N ILE A 54 23.45 -10.37 9.91
CA ILE A 54 22.26 -10.10 10.73
C ILE A 54 22.09 -11.19 11.79
N ILE A 55 22.17 -12.48 11.40
CA ILE A 55 22.01 -13.59 12.34
C ILE A 55 23.14 -13.59 13.39
N ALA A 56 24.39 -13.34 12.99
CA ALA A 56 25.51 -13.21 13.93
C ALA A 56 25.36 -11.99 14.86
N GLY A 57 24.92 -10.83 14.33
CA GLY A 57 24.69 -9.61 15.11
C GLY A 57 23.50 -9.70 16.06
N VAL A 58 22.39 -10.32 15.64
CA VAL A 58 21.21 -10.56 16.49
C VAL A 58 21.52 -11.62 17.56
N ALA A 59 22.25 -12.68 17.22
CA ALA A 59 22.68 -13.68 18.20
C ALA A 59 23.61 -13.08 19.26
N LEU A 60 24.53 -12.17 18.89
CA LEU A 60 25.41 -11.45 19.82
C LEU A 60 24.65 -10.38 20.63
N GLY A 61 23.64 -9.73 20.06
CA GLY A 61 22.79 -8.75 20.76
C GLY A 61 21.78 -9.37 21.73
N GLY A 62 21.44 -10.65 21.55
CA GLY A 62 20.56 -11.41 22.46
C GLY A 62 21.26 -12.11 23.63
N VAL A 63 22.58 -12.26 23.60
CA VAL A 63 23.37 -12.87 24.69
C VAL A 63 24.04 -11.81 25.58
N LYS A 64 23.22 -10.94 26.17
CA LYS A 64 23.49 -10.30 27.48
C LYS A 64 22.23 -9.58 27.96
N GLY A 65 21.25 -10.40 28.31
CA GLY A 65 20.32 -10.21 29.41
C GLY A 65 20.46 -11.44 30.31
#